data_AF-A0A2L1GP40-F1
#
_entry.id   AF-A0A2L1GP40-F1
#
_cell.length_a   1.000
_cell.length_b   1.000
_cell.length_c   1.000
_cell.angle_alpha   90.00
_cell.angle_beta   90.00
_cell.angle_gamma   90.00
#
_symmetry.space_group_name_H-M   'P 1'
#
loop_
_entity.id
_entity.type
_entity.pdbx_description
1 polymer ?
#
loop_
_entity_poly.entity_id
_entity_poly.type
_entity_poly.pdbx_seq_one_letter_code
_entity_poly.pdbx_strand_id
1 'polypeptide(L)' 'MSCHQTLRQTLTPDNGSELSGFRELERADLCAYFCRPHLFGQRSANENEGGLLRQGFPRGISLHKITEKMLGRAQYD' A
#
# COMPACT_ATOMS: atom_id res chain seq x y z
N MET A 1 -22.20 -18.99 -12.05
CA MET A 1 -21.32 -18.50 -10.97
C MET A 1 -20.63 -17.25 -11.49
N SER A 2 -21.08 -16.07 -11.05
CA SER A 2 -20.50 -14.79 -11.47
C SER A 2 -19.13 -14.64 -10.81
N CYS A 3 -18.08 -14.97 -11.54
CA CYS A 3 -16.70 -14.69 -11.16
C CYS A 3 -16.52 -13.16 -11.10
N HIS A 4 -16.39 -12.60 -9.90
CA HIS A 4 -15.95 -11.21 -9.72
C HIS A 4 -14.49 -11.11 -10.19
N GLN A 5 -14.29 -10.86 -11.48
CA GLN A 5 -12.98 -10.60 -12.10
C GLN A 5 -12.21 -9.42 -11.46
N THR A 6 -12.84 -8.68 -10.54
CA THR A 6 -12.35 -7.43 -9.95
C THR A 6 -11.55 -7.58 -8.65
N LEU A 7 -11.62 -8.74 -7.96
CA LEU A 7 -10.95 -8.90 -6.67
C LEU A 7 -9.50 -9.38 -6.89
N ARG A 8 -8.55 -8.66 -6.28
CA ARG A 8 -7.14 -9.05 -6.24
C ARG A 8 -7.02 -10.39 -5.51
N GLN A 9 -6.29 -11.35 -6.09
CA GLN A 9 -6.10 -12.69 -5.51
C GLN A 9 -4.82 -12.80 -4.68
N THR A 10 -3.90 -11.85 -4.84
CA THR A 10 -2.59 -11.88 -4.20
C THR A 10 -2.21 -10.50 -3.65
N LEU A 11 -1.42 -10.50 -2.59
CA LEU A 11 -0.87 -9.32 -1.92
C LEU A 11 0.63 -9.56 -1.67
N THR A 12 1.47 -8.58 -1.95
CA THR A 12 2.93 -8.68 -1.71
C THR A 12 3.35 -7.61 -0.69
N PRO A 13 3.16 -7.86 0.61
CA PRO A 13 3.49 -6.87 1.61
C PRO A 13 4.97 -6.85 1.99
N ASP A 14 5.38 -5.75 2.63
CA ASP A 14 6.64 -5.74 3.35
C ASP A 14 6.51 -6.46 4.71
N ASN A 15 7.62 -6.57 5.44
CA ASN A 15 7.66 -7.25 6.74
C ASN A 15 7.18 -6.35 7.90
N GLY A 16 6.28 -5.40 7.64
CA GLY A 16 5.66 -4.57 8.66
C GLY A 16 4.80 -5.38 9.64
N SER A 17 4.78 -4.98 10.91
CA SER A 17 3.94 -5.61 11.94
C SER A 17 2.45 -5.46 11.68
N GLU A 18 2.05 -4.46 10.90
CA GLU A 18 0.67 -4.19 10.48
C GLU A 18 0.04 -5.38 9.75
N LEU A 19 0.85 -6.21 9.08
CA LEU A 19 0.41 -7.41 8.36
C LEU A 19 0.80 -8.72 9.05
N SER A 20 1.09 -8.67 10.34
CA SER A 20 1.27 -9.88 11.17
C SER A 20 0.03 -10.80 11.19
N GLY A 21 -1.16 -10.24 10.95
CA GLY A 21 -2.43 -10.96 10.84
C GLY A 21 -2.73 -11.57 9.47
N PHE A 22 -1.78 -11.64 8.53
CA PHE A 22 -2.02 -12.07 7.14
C PHE A 22 -2.71 -13.44 6.99
N ARG A 23 -2.62 -14.32 7.98
CA ARG A 23 -3.31 -15.63 7.96
C ARG A 23 -4.83 -15.50 7.84
N GLU A 24 -5.41 -14.43 8.38
CA GLU A 24 -6.85 -14.16 8.20
C GLU A 24 -7.19 -13.79 6.76
N LEU A 25 -6.25 -13.17 6.03
CA LEU A 25 -6.41 -12.89 4.60
C LEU A 25 -6.30 -14.17 3.77
N GLU A 26 -5.39 -15.08 4.13
CA GLU A 26 -5.27 -16.40 3.47
C GLU A 26 -6.53 -17.25 3.63
N ARG A 27 -7.24 -17.13 4.77
CA ARG A 27 -8.55 -17.77 4.98
C ARG A 27 -9.65 -17.21 4.07
N ALA A 28 -9.46 -16.01 3.54
CA ALA A 28 -10.37 -15.35 2.60
C ALA A 28 -9.92 -15.50 1.14
N ASP A 29 -9.14 -16.55 0.83
CA ASP A 29 -8.60 -16.85 -0.50
C ASP A 29 -7.68 -15.75 -1.07
N LEU A 30 -7.00 -14.98 -0.20
CA LEU A 30 -5.97 -14.00 -0.59
C LEU A 30 -4.57 -14.49 -0.22
N CYS A 31 -3.72 -14.76 -1.21
CA CYS A 31 -2.34 -15.19 -0.95
C CYS A 31 -1.41 -14.02 -0.62
N ALA A 32 -0.68 -14.10 0.50
CA ALA A 32 0.29 -13.09 0.91
C ALA A 32 1.73 -13.53 0.63
N TYR A 33 2.52 -12.70 -0.07
CA TYR A 33 3.91 -12.95 -0.42
C TYR A 33 4.84 -11.89 0.18
N PHE A 34 5.60 -12.24 1.20
CA PHE A 34 6.45 -11.27 1.89
C PHE A 34 7.78 -11.03 1.17
N CYS A 35 8.20 -9.77 1.13
CA CYS A 35 9.52 -9.39 0.65
C CYS A 35 10.62 -10.04 1.50
N ARG A 36 11.67 -10.56 0.85
CA ARG A 36 12.80 -11.16 1.57
C ARG A 36 13.57 -10.12 2.37
N PRO A 37 14.02 -10.45 3.59
CA PRO A 37 14.97 -9.61 4.31
C PRO A 37 16.20 -9.31 3.44
N HIS A 38 16.66 -8.06 3.47
CA HIS A 38 17.87 -7.59 2.77
C HIS A 38 17.83 -7.57 1.24
N LEU A 39 16.67 -7.77 0.60
CA LEU A 39 16.49 -7.53 -0.84
C LEU A 39 15.76 -6.22 -1.09
N PHE A 40 16.52 -5.12 -1.11
CA PHE A 40 16.00 -3.76 -1.29
C PHE A 40 15.17 -3.59 -2.58
N GLY A 41 15.54 -4.26 -3.67
CA GLY A 41 14.84 -4.16 -4.95
C GLY A 41 13.40 -4.69 -4.97
N GLN A 42 13.00 -5.56 -4.03
CA GLN A 42 11.64 -6.11 -3.98
C GLN A 42 10.60 -5.11 -3.47
N ARG A 43 11.03 -3.98 -2.89
CA ARG A 43 10.16 -2.92 -2.37
C ARG A 43 10.11 -1.69 -3.26
N SER A 44 10.80 -1.72 -4.40
CA SER A 44 11.00 -0.53 -5.25
C SER A 44 9.68 0.11 -5.69
N ALA A 45 8.64 -0.70 -5.96
CA ALA A 45 7.31 -0.20 -6.27
C ALA A 45 6.67 0.52 -5.07
N ASN A 46 6.65 -0.11 -3.89
CA ASN A 46 6.04 0.46 -2.68
C ASN A 46 6.75 1.77 -2.24
N GLU A 47 8.08 1.82 -2.36
CA GLU A 47 8.87 3.02 -2.06
C GLU A 47 8.59 4.14 -3.06
N ASN A 48 8.49 3.81 -4.35
CA ASN A 48 8.14 4.78 -5.39
C ASN A 48 6.72 5.34 -5.20
N GLU A 49 5.74 4.47 -4.96
CA GLU A 49 4.35 4.87 -4.71
C GLU A 49 4.22 5.72 -3.45
N GLY A 50 4.87 5.34 -2.35
CA GLY A 50 4.89 6.13 -1.13
C GLY A 50 5.58 7.49 -1.32
N GLY A 51 6.61 7.55 -2.17
CA GLY A 51 7.27 8.78 -2.59
C GLY A 51 6.34 9.70 -3.37
N LEU A 52 5.69 9.20 -4.42
CA LEU A 52 4.71 9.93 -5.22
C LEU A 52 3.56 10.45 -4.37
N LEU A 53 3.01 9.61 -3.49
CA LEU A 53 1.97 10.03 -2.54
C LEU A 53 2.44 11.21 -1.68
N ARG A 54 3.66 11.16 -1.16
CA ARG A 54 4.20 12.20 -0.26
C ARG A 54 4.60 13.49 -0.98
N GLN A 55 4.85 13.47 -2.29
CA GLN A 55 5.19 14.67 -3.05
C GLN A 55 4.04 15.69 -3.07
N GLY A 56 2.79 15.21 -3.13
CA GLY A 56 1.60 16.05 -3.12
C GLY A 56 1.24 16.68 -1.77
N PHE A 57 1.97 16.36 -0.68
CA PHE A 57 1.63 16.83 0.67
C PHE A 57 2.81 17.48 1.40
N PRO A 58 2.54 18.47 2.28
CA PRO A 58 3.58 19.06 3.14
C PRO A 58 4.35 18.01 3.94
N ARG A 59 5.68 18.15 3.99
CA ARG A 59 6.55 17.24 4.73
C ARG A 59 6.20 17.22 6.22
N GLY A 60 6.26 16.04 6.83
CA GLY A 60 6.11 15.85 8.28
C GLY A 60 4.67 15.83 8.80
N ILE A 61 3.66 15.91 7.93
CA ILE A 61 2.26 15.76 8.35
C ILE A 61 1.84 14.29 8.34
N SER A 62 0.99 13.92 9.28
CA SER A 62 0.29 12.64 9.24
C SER A 62 -0.77 12.66 8.13
N LEU A 63 -0.94 11.55 7.41
CA LEU A 63 -1.98 11.41 6.39
C LEU A 63 -3.39 11.59 6.97
N HIS A 64 -3.59 11.28 8.25
CA HIS A 64 -4.85 11.51 8.96
C HIS A 64 -5.23 12.99 9.11
N LYS A 65 -4.27 13.91 8.91
CA LYS A 65 -4.48 15.36 9.00
C LYS A 65 -4.64 16.01 7.63
N ILE A 66 -4.69 15.22 6.56
CA ILE A 66 -4.95 15.73 5.20
C ILE A 66 -6.38 16.26 5.15
N THR A 67 -6.54 17.45 4.59
CA THR A 67 -7.84 18.11 4.40
C THR A 67 -8.22 18.10 2.92
N GLU A 68 -9.51 18.29 2.61
CA GLU A 68 -10.00 18.36 1.22
C GLU A 68 -9.28 19.44 0.40
N LYS A 69 -8.95 20.58 1.03
CA LYS A 69 -8.18 21.65 0.42
C LYS A 69 -6.76 21.21 0.00
N MET A 70 -6.16 20.28 0.75
CA MET A 70 -4.84 19.73 0.44
C MET A 70 -4.92 18.68 -0.66
N LEU A 71 -5.99 17.87 -0.69
CA LEU A 71 -6.29 16.94 -1.78
C LEU A 71 -6.46 17.68 -3.11
N GLY A 72 -7.23 18.78 -3.10
CA GLY A 72 -7.41 19.62 -4.27
C GLY A 72 -6.07 20.12 -4.83
N ARG A 73 -5.11 20.51 -3.99
CA ARG A 73 -3.78 20.95 -4.45
C ARG A 73 -2.96 19.80 -5.04
N ALA A 74 -2.98 18.63 -4.41
CA ALA A 74 -2.23 17.46 -4.84
C ALA A 74 -2.71 16.87 -6.19
N GLN A 75 -3.93 17.16 -6.64
CA GLN A 75 -4.47 16.70 -7.92
C GLN A 75 -4.07 17.57 -9.13
N TYR A 76 -3.59 18.79 -8.91
CA TYR A 76 -3.27 19.74 -9.98
C TYR A 76 -1.77 19.98 -10.18
N ASP A 77 -0.91 19.27 -9.43
CA ASP A 77 0.54 19.21 -9.62
C ASP A 77 0.92 18.04 -10.54
#